data_AF-A0A7X7FJV2-F1
#
_entry.id   AF-A0A7X7FJV2-F1
#
_cell.length_a   1.000
_cell.length_b   1.000
_cell.length_c   1.000
_cell.angle_alpha   90.00
_cell.angle_beta   90.00
_cell.angle_gamma   90.00
#
_symmetry.space_group_name_H-M   'P 1'
#
loop_
_entity.id
_entity.type
_entity.pdbx_description
1 polymer ?
#
loop_
_entity_poly.entity_id
_entity_poly.type
_entity_poly.pdbx_seq_one_letter_code
_entity_poly.pdbx_strand_id
1 'polypeptide(L)'
;GGLDATPYDWTFAYVAGAPTGDIITVRWEIGNTGPGEVDRAAHADNLVLTPCTGSVSVSSVAPPVAAAGEVLTGVTITGTGFSGGSPVVYLSRTGKSIPGTNVSVASDTSLTCDFDLTGATTGTYDVIVGNNGCFATLAGAMMVASPVLVNPEFEYPTADQNCGPPPTIVLGVPTGWSTNAPDEFVRDGNVFYPGACPCPDSAGGHYGTMSTGFGDELRAWQTLKVMTGRTYRFAGWFAGGGTNTVTIKLVDGSDPTATPLASTTVSSPGEASTTWKYSSVQANAASDILTVVWELTGAADDSATHADGFTFETPCNDPFADADADGDVDQTDFAVFQLCYTGSGQGPVPTTPEYCKCLDVDGAGGQPDNDIDQGDFNKFEACASGPGILASTACDD
;
A
#
# COMPACT_ATOMS: atom_id res chain seq x y z
N GLY A 1 -22.97 12.47 2.64
CA GLY A 1 -23.46 11.32 3.39
C GLY A 1 -24.14 10.36 2.44
N GLY A 2 -23.34 9.67 1.63
CA GLY A 2 -23.64 8.27 1.30
C GLY A 2 -23.02 7.42 2.40
N LEU A 3 -23.40 6.15 2.48
CA LEU A 3 -22.88 5.14 3.40
C LEU A 3 -21.43 4.78 3.05
N ASP A 4 -20.56 5.80 3.02
CA ASP A 4 -19.13 5.61 2.96
C ASP A 4 -18.75 5.04 4.33
N ALA A 5 -18.25 3.80 4.35
CA ALA A 5 -17.67 3.16 5.53
C ALA A 5 -16.38 3.87 6.01
N THR A 6 -16.25 5.17 5.75
CA THR A 6 -15.30 6.02 6.46
C THR A 6 -15.71 6.03 7.93
N PRO A 7 -14.83 5.62 8.87
CA PRO A 7 -15.13 5.72 10.28
C PRO A 7 -15.47 7.19 10.61
N TYR A 8 -16.57 7.41 11.33
CA TYR A 8 -16.84 8.70 11.97
C TYR A 8 -15.74 8.93 13.01
N ASP A 9 -14.69 9.62 12.63
CA ASP A 9 -13.49 9.70 13.44
C ASP A 9 -12.85 11.09 13.34
N TRP A 10 -11.94 11.39 14.27
CA TRP A 10 -11.44 12.73 14.51
C TRP A 10 -10.66 13.27 13.30
N THR A 11 -10.94 14.52 12.95
CA THR A 11 -10.25 15.27 11.91
C THR A 11 -9.78 16.60 12.49
N PHE A 12 -8.53 16.96 12.24
CA PHE A 12 -8.02 18.28 12.60
C PHE A 12 -8.64 19.36 11.73
N ALA A 13 -9.09 20.46 12.33
CA ALA A 13 -9.60 21.63 11.62
C ALA A 13 -9.22 22.92 12.33
N TYR A 14 -9.05 24.00 11.57
CA TYR A 14 -8.79 25.33 12.10
C TYR A 14 -9.45 26.40 11.21
N VAL A 15 -9.65 27.59 11.79
CA VAL A 15 -10.09 28.78 11.07
C VAL A 15 -9.33 29.98 11.63
N ALA A 16 -8.97 30.92 10.76
CA ALA A 16 -8.33 32.17 11.13
C ALA A 16 -9.17 33.36 10.70
N GLY A 17 -9.14 34.43 11.49
CA GLY A 17 -9.85 35.67 11.20
C GLY A 17 -9.35 36.83 12.06
N ALA A 18 -9.42 38.04 11.52
CA ALA A 18 -9.13 39.25 12.28
C ALA A 18 -10.42 39.75 12.97
N PRO A 19 -10.40 39.99 14.30
CA PRO A 19 -11.55 40.56 14.97
C PRO A 19 -11.78 41.99 14.49
N THR A 20 -13.05 42.38 14.32
CA THR A 20 -13.44 43.75 13.94
C THR A 20 -13.69 44.67 15.14
N GLY A 21 -13.54 44.14 16.36
CA GLY A 21 -13.66 44.86 17.63
C GLY A 21 -13.02 44.08 18.78
N ASP A 22 -13.31 44.47 20.02
CA ASP A 22 -12.66 43.89 21.22
C ASP A 22 -13.19 42.51 21.65
N ILE A 23 -14.20 41.99 20.94
CA ILE A 23 -14.85 40.72 21.24
C ILE A 23 -14.88 39.86 19.97
N ILE A 24 -14.48 38.59 20.12
CA ILE A 24 -14.66 37.56 19.10
C ILE A 24 -15.58 36.46 19.66
N THR A 25 -16.53 36.00 18.85
CA THR A 25 -17.38 34.84 19.20
C THR A 25 -16.93 33.67 18.34
N VAL A 26 -16.52 32.57 18.98
CA VAL A 26 -16.24 31.31 18.30
C VAL A 26 -17.55 30.55 18.17
N ARG A 27 -17.90 30.15 16.94
CA ARG A 27 -19.12 29.39 16.65
C ARG A 27 -18.74 28.10 15.96
N TRP A 28 -19.25 26.99 16.49
CA TRP A 28 -19.18 25.67 15.88
C TRP A 28 -20.62 25.24 15.57
N GLU A 29 -20.88 24.85 14.32
CA GLU A 29 -22.23 24.65 13.81
C GLU A 29 -22.29 23.41 12.93
N ILE A 30 -23.46 22.78 12.93
CA ILE A 30 -23.82 21.75 11.96
C ILE A 30 -24.73 22.40 10.92
N GLY A 31 -24.28 22.44 9.67
CA GLY A 31 -25.09 22.90 8.54
C GLY A 31 -26.12 21.84 8.15
N ASN A 32 -27.41 22.15 8.28
CA ASN A 32 -28.49 21.19 7.99
C ASN A 32 -28.93 21.26 6.51
N THR A 33 -28.01 20.96 5.58
CA THR A 33 -28.28 20.97 4.14
C THR A 33 -28.46 19.54 3.63
N GLY A 34 -29.70 19.04 3.58
CA GLY A 34 -30.01 17.77 2.92
C GLY A 34 -31.46 17.33 3.18
N PRO A 35 -32.14 16.67 2.22
CA PRO A 35 -33.49 16.16 2.41
C PRO A 35 -33.53 14.99 3.40
N GLY A 36 -34.55 14.94 4.26
CA GLY A 36 -34.83 13.81 5.15
C GLY A 36 -34.42 14.00 6.62
N GLU A 37 -35.10 13.25 7.49
CA GLU A 37 -34.81 13.12 8.92
C GLU A 37 -33.71 12.06 9.08
N VAL A 38 -32.45 12.50 9.04
CA VAL A 38 -31.30 11.68 9.40
C VAL A 38 -30.60 12.32 10.58
N ASP A 39 -30.17 11.51 11.55
CA ASP A 39 -29.37 11.99 12.67
C ASP A 39 -28.07 12.60 12.15
N ARG A 40 -27.80 13.85 12.53
CA ARG A 40 -26.58 14.56 12.17
C ARG A 40 -25.90 15.03 13.44
N ALA A 41 -24.73 14.48 13.71
CA ALA A 41 -23.90 14.86 14.83
C ALA A 41 -22.56 15.40 14.31
N ALA A 42 -22.01 16.36 15.04
CA ALA A 42 -20.62 16.70 14.99
C ALA A 42 -20.09 16.62 16.42
N HIS A 43 -18.89 16.10 16.59
CA HIS A 43 -18.19 16.03 17.85
C HIS A 43 -16.94 16.91 17.75
N ALA A 44 -16.61 17.63 18.82
CA ALA A 44 -15.43 18.46 18.89
C ALA A 44 -14.78 18.26 20.27
N ASP A 45 -13.46 18.22 20.27
CA ASP A 45 -12.64 18.14 21.47
C ASP A 45 -11.37 18.96 21.25
N ASN A 46 -10.67 19.29 22.33
CA ASN A 46 -9.43 20.08 22.32
C ASN A 46 -9.55 21.41 21.53
N LEU A 47 -10.69 22.09 21.68
CA LEU A 47 -10.92 23.41 21.07
C LEU A 47 -10.03 24.46 21.74
N VAL A 48 -9.19 25.11 20.95
CA VAL A 48 -8.25 26.13 21.40
C VAL A 48 -8.45 27.41 20.61
N LEU A 49 -8.47 28.55 21.31
CA LEU A 49 -8.43 29.88 20.72
C LEU A 49 -7.11 30.55 21.09
N THR A 50 -6.27 30.82 20.08
CA THR A 50 -4.95 31.42 20.27
C THR A 50 -4.76 32.56 19.26
N PRO A 51 -4.14 33.69 19.66
CA PRO A 51 -3.73 34.72 18.71
C PRO A 51 -2.76 34.14 17.66
N CYS A 52 -3.07 34.31 16.38
CA CYS A 52 -2.16 34.02 15.28
C CYS A 52 -1.28 35.24 15.02
N THR A 53 -0.02 35.19 15.45
CA THR A 53 0.95 36.27 15.30
C THR A 53 2.01 35.88 14.26
N GLY A 54 1.63 35.90 12.99
CA GLY A 54 2.52 35.57 11.88
C GLY A 54 1.77 35.07 10.65
N SER A 55 2.51 34.40 9.77
CA SER A 55 1.98 33.66 8.65
C SER A 55 2.78 32.37 8.52
N VAL A 56 2.11 31.24 8.31
CA VAL A 56 2.75 29.94 8.10
C VAL A 56 2.30 29.44 6.73
N SER A 57 3.23 28.83 5.99
CA SER A 57 2.89 28.08 4.78
C SER A 57 3.66 26.78 4.74
N VAL A 58 3.12 25.79 4.03
CA VAL A 58 3.78 24.50 3.78
C VAL A 58 3.71 24.27 2.27
N SER A 59 4.86 24.01 1.66
CA SER A 59 4.99 23.84 0.21
C SER A 59 5.42 22.44 -0.21
N SER A 60 6.18 21.73 0.63
CA SER A 60 6.57 20.35 0.37
C SER A 60 6.96 19.59 1.64
N VAL A 61 6.95 18.27 1.54
CA VAL A 61 7.45 17.31 2.52
C VAL A 61 8.39 16.33 1.80
N ALA A 62 9.48 15.93 2.45
CA ALA A 62 10.44 14.97 1.91
C ALA A 62 10.93 14.00 3.01
N PRO A 63 10.89 12.68 2.79
CA PRO A 63 10.31 12.02 1.61
C PRO A 63 8.77 12.16 1.54
N PRO A 64 8.18 12.14 0.33
CA PRO A 64 6.72 12.22 0.16
C PRO A 64 6.01 10.89 0.38
N VAL A 65 6.76 9.79 0.53
CA VAL A 65 6.24 8.45 0.78
C VAL A 65 6.98 7.81 1.94
N ALA A 66 6.26 7.07 2.76
CA ALA A 66 6.79 6.29 3.87
C ALA A 66 6.11 4.92 3.97
N ALA A 67 6.78 3.97 4.62
CA ALA A 67 6.22 2.67 4.94
C ALA A 67 5.38 2.73 6.23
N ALA A 68 4.20 2.11 6.21
CA ALA A 68 3.43 1.90 7.44
C ALA A 68 4.25 1.04 8.42
N GLY A 69 4.23 1.39 9.71
CA GLY A 69 4.93 0.65 10.76
C GLY A 69 6.36 1.11 11.05
N GLU A 70 6.94 2.03 10.27
CA GLU A 70 8.30 2.52 10.51
C GLU A 70 8.34 3.77 11.40
N VAL A 71 9.52 4.05 11.98
CA VAL A 71 9.82 5.37 12.55
C VAL A 71 10.61 6.14 11.51
N LEU A 72 9.94 7.09 10.85
CA LEU A 72 10.53 7.91 9.81
C LEU A 72 11.25 9.11 10.43
N THR A 73 12.58 9.14 10.33
CA THR A 73 13.42 10.19 10.93
C THR A 73 13.87 11.24 9.92
N GLY A 74 14.00 12.49 10.36
CA GLY A 74 14.60 13.56 9.55
C GLY A 74 13.75 14.02 8.38
N VAL A 75 12.42 13.87 8.47
CA VAL A 75 11.49 14.38 7.46
C VAL A 75 11.66 15.88 7.34
N THR A 76 11.96 16.35 6.14
CA THR A 76 12.14 17.77 5.84
C THR A 76 10.83 18.37 5.37
N ILE A 77 10.40 19.44 6.03
CA ILE A 77 9.24 20.23 5.64
C ILE A 77 9.73 21.59 5.14
N THR A 78 9.30 21.96 3.94
CA THR A 78 9.62 23.25 3.33
C THR A 78 8.39 24.14 3.34
N GLY A 79 8.59 25.43 3.60
CA GLY A 79 7.52 26.41 3.69
C GLY A 79 8.01 27.79 4.10
N THR A 80 7.23 28.50 4.91
CA THR A 80 7.61 29.82 5.47
C THR A 80 7.03 30.01 6.87
N GLY A 81 7.65 30.88 7.67
CA GLY A 81 7.14 31.26 8.99
C GLY A 81 7.41 30.23 10.08
N PHE A 82 8.49 29.45 9.93
CA PHE A 82 8.88 28.43 10.92
C PHE A 82 9.74 29.00 12.05
N SER A 83 10.34 30.18 11.88
CA SER A 83 11.17 30.81 12.92
C SER A 83 10.35 31.61 13.94
N GLY A 84 10.98 31.96 15.07
CA GLY A 84 10.39 32.86 16.06
C GLY A 84 9.28 32.26 16.92
N GLY A 85 9.20 30.93 17.01
CA GLY A 85 8.24 30.20 17.82
C GLY A 85 8.70 28.75 18.07
N SER A 86 7.75 27.90 18.44
CA SER A 86 7.95 26.44 18.59
C SER A 86 6.95 25.74 17.68
N PRO A 87 7.33 25.45 16.43
CA PRO A 87 6.40 24.84 15.49
C PRO A 87 5.99 23.44 15.95
N VAL A 88 4.73 23.11 15.67
CA VAL A 88 4.17 21.76 15.80
C VAL A 88 3.84 21.24 14.42
N VAL A 89 4.00 19.94 14.23
CA VAL A 89 3.78 19.28 12.94
C VAL A 89 2.87 18.07 13.16
N TYR A 90 1.94 17.83 12.26
CA TYR A 90 1.10 16.64 12.26
C TYR A 90 0.97 16.06 10.86
N LEU A 91 0.97 14.74 10.75
CA LEU A 91 0.30 14.06 9.65
C LEU A 91 -1.16 13.87 10.06
N SER A 92 -2.09 14.21 9.17
CA SER A 92 -3.52 14.14 9.46
C SER A 92 -4.28 13.52 8.31
N ARG A 93 -5.18 12.61 8.64
CA ARG A 93 -6.26 12.12 7.77
C ARG A 93 -7.47 11.82 8.64
N THR A 94 -8.62 11.56 8.03
CA THR A 94 -9.81 11.12 8.77
C THR A 94 -9.47 9.90 9.63
N GLY A 95 -9.68 10.05 10.95
CA GLY A 95 -9.49 9.01 11.96
C GLY A 95 -8.05 8.73 12.40
N LYS A 96 -7.07 9.50 11.92
CA LYS A 96 -5.70 9.37 12.40
C LYS A 96 -4.98 10.71 12.33
N SER A 97 -4.49 11.17 13.48
CA SER A 97 -3.50 12.24 13.57
C SER A 97 -2.23 11.68 14.21
N ILE A 98 -1.09 11.93 13.56
CA ILE A 98 0.22 11.46 14.00
C ILE A 98 1.07 12.71 14.27
N PRO A 99 1.41 12.99 15.55
CA PRO A 99 2.24 14.13 15.88
C PRO A 99 3.68 13.92 15.41
N GLY A 100 4.28 14.96 14.85
CA GLY A 100 5.71 15.03 14.59
C GLY A 100 6.47 15.24 15.90
N THR A 101 7.58 14.53 16.04
CA THR A 101 8.50 14.63 17.17
C THR A 101 9.86 15.15 16.71
N ASN A 102 10.76 15.47 17.65
CA ASN A 102 12.10 15.98 17.35
C ASN A 102 12.10 17.16 16.35
N VAL A 103 11.10 18.03 16.46
CA VAL A 103 10.93 19.18 15.55
C VAL A 103 12.10 20.14 15.73
N SER A 104 12.88 20.32 14.66
CA SER A 104 14.06 21.18 14.63
C SER A 104 13.96 22.18 13.48
N VAL A 105 13.92 23.47 13.80
CA VAL A 105 13.87 24.54 12.79
C VAL A 105 15.27 24.80 12.26
N ALA A 106 15.49 24.47 10.98
CA ALA A 106 16.77 24.75 10.30
C ALA A 106 16.83 26.21 9.82
N SER A 107 15.71 26.74 9.34
CA SER A 107 15.55 28.14 8.93
C SER A 107 14.07 28.56 8.96
N ASP A 108 13.75 29.81 8.65
CA ASP A 108 12.35 30.24 8.51
C ASP A 108 11.58 29.48 7.42
N THR A 109 12.29 28.81 6.50
CA THR A 109 11.70 28.11 5.36
C THR A 109 11.89 26.59 5.40
N SER A 110 12.56 26.06 6.43
CA SER A 110 12.86 24.63 6.55
C SER A 110 12.88 24.18 8.00
N LEU A 111 12.20 23.08 8.29
CA LEU A 111 12.30 22.36 9.56
C LEU A 111 12.40 20.86 9.29
N THR A 112 12.93 20.12 10.25
CA THR A 112 12.94 18.66 10.26
C THR A 112 12.11 18.11 11.42
N CYS A 113 11.52 16.94 11.26
CA CYS A 113 10.85 16.22 12.33
C CYS A 113 10.85 14.71 12.07
N ASP A 114 10.47 13.93 13.08
CA ASP A 114 10.32 12.48 13.00
C ASP A 114 8.85 12.09 13.16
N PHE A 115 8.40 11.06 12.45
CA PHE A 115 7.07 10.48 12.61
C PHE A 115 7.15 9.00 12.95
N ASP A 116 6.47 8.60 14.02
CA ASP A 116 6.23 7.18 14.32
C ASP A 116 4.96 6.73 13.58
N LEU A 117 5.14 5.91 12.54
CA LEU A 117 4.06 5.37 11.71
C LEU A 117 3.60 3.99 12.20
N THR A 118 3.96 3.58 13.42
CA THR A 118 3.44 2.37 14.06
C THR A 118 1.91 2.42 14.16
N GLY A 119 1.25 1.45 13.52
CA GLY A 119 -0.21 1.39 13.46
C GLY A 119 -0.85 2.55 12.70
N ALA A 120 -0.11 3.23 11.81
CA ALA A 120 -0.67 4.13 10.82
C ALA A 120 -1.42 3.32 9.76
N THR A 121 -2.62 3.79 9.38
CA THR A 121 -3.36 3.21 8.26
C THR A 121 -2.80 3.72 6.94
N THR A 122 -2.84 2.88 5.90
CA THR A 122 -2.33 3.23 4.57
C THR A 122 -3.21 4.25 3.87
N GLY A 123 -2.60 5.11 3.05
CA GLY A 123 -3.23 6.15 2.24
C GLY A 123 -2.56 7.51 2.41
N THR A 124 -3.16 8.55 1.84
CA THR A 124 -2.61 9.91 1.85
C THR A 124 -2.94 10.63 3.16
N TYR A 125 -1.97 11.39 3.64
CA TYR A 125 -2.05 12.25 4.82
C TYR A 125 -1.75 13.69 4.42
N ASP A 126 -2.51 14.61 5.01
CA ASP A 126 -2.21 16.03 5.00
C ASP A 126 -1.02 16.30 5.93
N VAL A 127 -0.15 17.22 5.53
CA VAL A 127 0.90 17.74 6.41
C VAL A 127 0.42 19.08 6.97
N ILE A 128 0.32 19.15 8.29
CA ILE A 128 -0.15 20.34 9.01
C ILE A 128 1.00 20.89 9.84
N VAL A 129 1.31 22.17 9.65
CA VAL A 129 2.29 22.89 10.48
C VAL A 129 1.59 24.03 11.20
N GLY A 130 1.77 24.08 12.52
CA GLY A 130 1.35 25.18 13.37
C GLY A 130 2.55 25.93 13.93
N ASN A 131 2.54 27.27 13.89
CA ASN A 131 3.53 28.09 14.59
C ASN A 131 2.90 29.42 15.01
N ASN A 132 3.22 29.90 16.22
CA ASN A 132 2.72 31.18 16.75
C ASN A 132 1.19 31.35 16.63
N GLY A 133 0.44 30.27 16.86
CA GLY A 133 -1.03 30.24 16.77
C GLY A 133 -1.60 30.21 15.35
N CYS A 134 -0.77 30.25 14.32
CA CYS A 134 -1.15 30.14 12.91
C CYS A 134 -0.94 28.69 12.42
N PHE A 135 -1.79 28.21 11.52
CA PHE A 135 -1.68 26.88 10.92
C PHE A 135 -1.71 26.96 9.40
N ALA A 136 -1.02 26.01 8.77
CA ALA A 136 -1.08 25.76 7.34
C ALA A 136 -1.18 24.25 7.08
N THR A 137 -1.95 23.90 6.05
CA THR A 137 -2.15 22.51 5.60
C THR A 137 -1.68 22.37 4.17
N LEU A 138 -0.83 21.36 3.92
CA LEU A 138 -0.55 20.84 2.60
C LEU A 138 -1.34 19.53 2.43
N ALA A 139 -2.41 19.58 1.64
CA ALA A 139 -3.34 18.47 1.52
C ALA A 139 -2.75 17.30 0.73
N GLY A 140 -2.97 16.06 1.18
CA GLY A 140 -2.56 14.83 0.51
C GLY A 140 -1.06 14.73 0.21
N ALA A 141 -0.22 15.39 1.02
CA ALA A 141 1.19 15.61 0.72
C ALA A 141 2.08 14.39 0.94
N MET A 142 1.67 13.49 1.85
CA MET A 142 2.46 12.34 2.24
C MET A 142 1.66 11.06 2.08
N MET A 143 2.21 10.09 1.35
CA MET A 143 1.63 8.75 1.21
C MET A 143 2.24 7.80 2.24
N VAL A 144 1.41 7.19 3.07
CA VAL A 144 1.82 6.04 3.89
C VAL A 144 1.36 4.78 3.18
N ALA A 145 2.29 3.97 2.68
CA ALA A 145 2.00 2.75 1.93
C ALA A 145 2.39 1.51 2.74
N SER A 146 1.75 0.37 2.48
CA SER A 146 2.15 -0.88 3.15
C SER A 146 3.48 -1.37 2.55
N PRO A 147 4.46 -1.82 3.36
CA PRO A 147 5.68 -2.42 2.82
C PRO A 147 5.46 -3.82 2.22
N VAL A 148 4.32 -4.47 2.52
CA VAL A 148 3.96 -5.82 2.06
C VAL A 148 2.49 -5.89 1.69
N LEU A 149 2.09 -6.87 0.87
CA LEU A 149 0.69 -7.12 0.59
C LEU A 149 -0.02 -7.59 1.87
N VAL A 150 -1.11 -6.90 2.25
CA VAL A 150 -1.84 -7.19 3.48
C VAL A 150 -2.99 -8.15 3.18
N ASN A 151 -3.19 -9.14 4.05
CA ASN A 151 -4.31 -10.08 3.94
C ASN A 151 -4.45 -10.74 2.54
N PRO A 152 -3.36 -11.31 1.97
CA PRO A 152 -3.39 -11.91 0.64
C PRO A 152 -4.30 -13.14 0.51
N GLU A 153 -4.51 -13.85 1.63
CA GLU A 153 -5.34 -15.06 1.75
C GLU A 153 -6.77 -14.74 2.21
N PHE A 154 -7.11 -13.45 2.38
CA PHE A 154 -8.44 -13.00 2.86
C PHE A 154 -8.88 -13.54 4.23
N GLU A 155 -7.99 -14.09 5.04
CA GLU A 155 -8.29 -14.66 6.36
C GLU A 155 -8.72 -13.61 7.42
N TYR A 156 -8.51 -12.31 7.16
CA TYR A 156 -8.88 -11.22 8.07
C TYR A 156 -10.11 -10.40 7.63
N PRO A 157 -11.03 -10.06 8.56
CA PRO A 157 -10.99 -10.40 9.99
C PRO A 157 -11.23 -11.89 10.26
N THR A 158 -10.63 -12.44 11.31
CA THR A 158 -10.73 -13.89 11.61
C THR A 158 -12.19 -14.32 11.73
N ALA A 159 -12.61 -15.35 11.00
CA ALA A 159 -13.90 -15.99 11.15
C ALA A 159 -13.74 -17.51 11.18
N ASP A 160 -14.84 -18.21 11.43
CA ASP A 160 -14.85 -19.67 11.39
C ASP A 160 -14.58 -20.14 9.96
N GLN A 161 -13.53 -20.93 9.79
CA GLN A 161 -13.12 -21.52 8.52
C GLN A 161 -14.26 -22.40 7.98
N ASN A 162 -14.75 -22.09 6.77
CA ASN A 162 -15.87 -22.82 6.20
C ASN A 162 -15.72 -23.06 4.70
N CYS A 163 -14.91 -24.07 4.37
CA CYS A 163 -14.70 -24.51 3.01
C CYS A 163 -15.93 -25.28 2.49
N GLY A 164 -16.80 -24.60 1.75
CA GLY A 164 -18.06 -25.09 1.14
C GLY A 164 -18.81 -23.90 0.55
N PRO A 165 -20.09 -23.99 0.09
CA PRO A 165 -20.90 -22.78 -0.05
C PRO A 165 -21.08 -22.21 1.36
N PRO A 166 -20.35 -21.15 1.77
CA PRO A 166 -20.41 -20.61 3.12
C PRO A 166 -21.87 -20.29 3.48
N PRO A 167 -22.39 -20.81 4.61
CA PRO A 167 -23.74 -20.50 5.07
C PRO A 167 -23.89 -19.03 5.47
N THR A 168 -22.78 -18.30 5.61
CA THR A 168 -22.77 -16.89 6.03
C THR A 168 -21.65 -16.15 5.33
N ILE A 169 -22.02 -15.17 4.50
CA ILE A 169 -21.09 -14.22 3.87
C ILE A 169 -20.55 -13.30 4.97
N VAL A 170 -19.24 -13.03 4.95
CA VAL A 170 -18.64 -12.06 5.85
C VAL A 170 -18.65 -10.71 5.14
N LEU A 171 -19.60 -9.87 5.58
CA LEU A 171 -19.84 -8.55 5.01
C LEU A 171 -18.76 -7.55 5.43
N GLY A 172 -18.56 -6.55 4.57
CA GLY A 172 -17.58 -5.49 4.74
C GLY A 172 -16.33 -5.75 3.91
N VAL A 173 -15.60 -4.66 3.64
CA VAL A 173 -14.37 -4.69 2.85
C VAL A 173 -13.33 -5.54 3.58
N PRO A 174 -12.72 -6.55 2.92
CA PRO A 174 -11.64 -7.33 3.49
C PRO A 174 -10.51 -6.46 4.06
N THR A 175 -9.97 -6.87 5.22
CA THR A 175 -8.99 -6.07 5.96
C THR A 175 -7.79 -5.74 5.08
N GLY A 176 -7.39 -4.46 5.04
CA GLY A 176 -6.23 -3.98 4.29
C GLY A 176 -6.49 -3.61 2.83
N TRP A 177 -7.67 -3.95 2.29
CA TRP A 177 -8.02 -3.64 0.90
C TRP A 177 -8.87 -2.37 0.79
N SER A 178 -8.75 -1.69 -0.35
CA SER A 178 -9.63 -0.59 -0.77
C SER A 178 -10.48 -1.03 -1.95
N THR A 179 -11.66 -0.44 -2.11
CA THR A 179 -12.57 -0.75 -3.21
C THR A 179 -13.46 0.44 -3.58
N ASN A 180 -13.94 0.47 -4.82
CA ASN A 180 -14.97 1.41 -5.27
C ASN A 180 -16.40 0.87 -5.03
N ALA A 181 -16.55 -0.36 -4.56
CA ALA A 181 -17.82 -1.04 -4.36
C ALA A 181 -17.85 -1.79 -3.02
N PRO A 182 -17.91 -1.06 -1.87
CA PRO A 182 -17.79 -1.65 -0.53
C PRO A 182 -18.87 -2.68 -0.17
N ASP A 183 -20.02 -2.64 -0.85
CA ASP A 183 -21.12 -3.59 -0.67
C ASP A 183 -21.00 -4.83 -1.56
N GLU A 184 -20.15 -4.79 -2.59
CA GLU A 184 -19.99 -5.86 -3.60
C GLU A 184 -18.63 -6.57 -3.54
N PHE A 185 -17.70 -6.02 -2.76
CA PHE A 185 -16.44 -6.67 -2.42
C PHE A 185 -16.46 -7.19 -0.99
N VAL A 186 -16.70 -8.50 -0.87
CA VAL A 186 -16.91 -9.20 0.39
C VAL A 186 -16.02 -10.44 0.45
N ARG A 187 -16.11 -11.17 1.55
CA ARG A 187 -15.46 -12.47 1.70
C ARG A 187 -16.47 -13.60 1.65
N ASP A 188 -16.07 -14.72 1.06
CA ASP A 188 -16.87 -15.96 1.02
C ASP A 188 -18.21 -15.76 0.29
N GLY A 189 -18.19 -15.09 -0.86
CA GLY A 189 -19.40 -14.91 -1.67
C GLY A 189 -19.81 -16.22 -2.36
N ASN A 190 -21.12 -16.41 -2.55
CA ASN A 190 -21.71 -17.67 -3.02
C ASN A 190 -22.08 -17.69 -4.53
N VAL A 191 -21.93 -16.56 -5.22
CA VAL A 191 -22.24 -16.43 -6.65
C VAL A 191 -21.10 -17.06 -7.45
N PHE A 192 -21.36 -18.11 -8.25
CA PHE A 192 -20.33 -18.90 -8.96
C PHE A 192 -19.20 -19.44 -8.08
N TYR A 193 -19.55 -19.96 -6.90
CA TYR A 193 -18.59 -20.43 -5.90
C TYR A 193 -17.52 -21.40 -6.46
N PRO A 194 -16.29 -21.36 -5.94
CA PRO A 194 -15.21 -22.25 -6.38
C PRO A 194 -15.54 -23.72 -6.10
N GLY A 195 -15.23 -24.60 -7.06
CA GLY A 195 -15.50 -26.04 -7.00
C GLY A 195 -14.61 -26.81 -6.01
N ALA A 196 -13.53 -26.18 -5.54
CA ALA A 196 -12.69 -26.66 -4.45
C ALA A 196 -12.40 -25.50 -3.50
N CYS A 197 -12.37 -25.77 -2.20
CA CYS A 197 -11.94 -24.83 -1.17
C CYS A 197 -11.22 -25.65 -0.08
N PRO A 198 -10.01 -25.28 0.37
CA PRO A 198 -9.21 -24.12 -0.03
C PRO A 198 -8.75 -24.13 -1.49
N CYS A 199 -8.20 -23.02 -1.99
CA CYS A 199 -7.52 -23.02 -3.29
C CYS A 199 -6.24 -23.90 -3.23
N PRO A 200 -5.66 -24.31 -4.37
CA PRO A 200 -4.57 -25.29 -4.39
C PRO A 200 -3.36 -24.98 -3.51
N ASP A 201 -3.08 -23.70 -3.26
CA ASP A 201 -1.90 -23.25 -2.52
C ASP A 201 -2.24 -22.42 -1.26
N SER A 202 -3.51 -22.33 -0.82
CA SER A 202 -3.84 -21.59 0.40
C SER A 202 -3.77 -22.43 1.67
N ALA A 203 -3.26 -21.83 2.73
CA ALA A 203 -3.30 -22.37 4.10
C ALA A 203 -4.61 -22.01 4.83
N GLY A 204 -5.38 -21.09 4.24
CA GLY A 204 -6.62 -20.52 4.75
C GLY A 204 -7.87 -21.33 4.37
N GLY A 205 -9.05 -20.78 4.63
CA GLY A 205 -10.31 -21.34 4.10
C GLY A 205 -11.30 -20.28 3.68
N HIS A 206 -10.84 -19.04 3.55
CA HIS A 206 -11.61 -17.93 3.06
C HIS A 206 -11.09 -17.44 1.70
N TYR A 207 -11.92 -16.68 0.99
CA TYR A 207 -11.51 -16.07 -0.28
C TYR A 207 -12.21 -14.72 -0.49
N GLY A 208 -11.52 -13.80 -1.16
CA GLY A 208 -12.09 -12.54 -1.59
C GLY A 208 -13.11 -12.77 -2.71
N THR A 209 -14.20 -12.01 -2.72
CA THR A 209 -15.24 -12.07 -3.75
C THR A 209 -15.66 -10.70 -4.20
N MET A 210 -15.62 -10.47 -5.50
CA MET A 210 -16.33 -9.38 -6.16
C MET A 210 -17.48 -9.96 -6.98
N SER A 211 -18.71 -9.54 -6.70
CA SER A 211 -19.89 -10.00 -7.44
C SER A 211 -20.88 -8.87 -7.65
N THR A 212 -21.41 -8.73 -8.87
CA THR A 212 -22.41 -7.70 -9.16
C THR A 212 -23.78 -8.30 -9.47
N GLY A 213 -24.82 -7.53 -9.16
CA GLY A 213 -26.16 -7.75 -9.70
C GLY A 213 -26.36 -7.09 -11.08
N PHE A 214 -25.64 -6.01 -11.39
CA PHE A 214 -25.80 -5.24 -12.63
C PHE A 214 -24.51 -4.47 -12.98
N GLY A 215 -23.94 -4.66 -14.18
CA GLY A 215 -23.27 -3.65 -15.02
C GLY A 215 -22.07 -2.83 -14.53
N ASP A 216 -21.81 -2.76 -13.23
CA ASP A 216 -20.82 -1.87 -12.64
C ASP A 216 -19.41 -2.47 -12.69
N GLU A 217 -18.44 -1.58 -12.84
CA GLU A 217 -17.02 -1.92 -12.77
C GLU A 217 -16.61 -2.04 -11.30
N LEU A 218 -16.11 -3.21 -10.90
CA LEU A 218 -15.62 -3.45 -9.55
C LEU A 218 -14.11 -3.47 -9.53
N ARG A 219 -13.52 -2.79 -8.55
CA ARG A 219 -12.08 -2.79 -8.29
C ARG A 219 -11.81 -3.00 -6.81
N ALA A 220 -10.84 -3.84 -6.53
CA ALA A 220 -10.18 -3.94 -5.25
C ALA A 220 -8.68 -3.67 -5.43
N TRP A 221 -8.07 -2.90 -4.53
CA TRP A 221 -6.65 -2.55 -4.66
C TRP A 221 -5.93 -2.39 -3.32
N GLN A 222 -4.60 -2.46 -3.39
CA GLN A 222 -3.67 -2.04 -2.35
C GLN A 222 -2.52 -1.26 -2.98
N THR A 223 -2.08 -0.20 -2.29
CA THR A 223 -0.88 0.55 -2.68
C THR A 223 0.27 0.18 -1.75
N LEU A 224 1.36 -0.26 -2.35
CA LEU A 224 2.52 -0.84 -1.68
C LEU A 224 3.73 0.07 -1.87
N LYS A 225 4.55 0.19 -0.81
CA LYS A 225 5.87 0.83 -0.90
C LYS A 225 6.78 -0.10 -1.70
N VAL A 226 7.45 0.45 -2.71
CA VAL A 226 8.38 -0.28 -3.57
C VAL A 226 9.66 0.52 -3.80
N MET A 227 10.64 -0.11 -4.43
CA MET A 227 11.82 0.54 -4.95
C MET A 227 11.62 0.88 -6.42
N THR A 228 11.82 2.15 -6.77
CA THR A 228 11.77 2.62 -8.17
C THR A 228 12.78 1.86 -9.02
N GLY A 229 12.41 1.52 -10.26
CA GLY A 229 13.22 0.78 -11.23
C GLY A 229 13.06 -0.73 -11.13
N ARG A 230 12.73 -1.26 -9.95
CA ARG A 230 12.68 -2.69 -9.69
C ARG A 230 11.42 -3.36 -10.24
N THR A 231 11.58 -4.59 -10.72
CA THR A 231 10.46 -5.43 -11.19
C THR A 231 9.69 -6.01 -10.02
N TYR A 232 8.37 -6.01 -10.11
CA TYR A 232 7.47 -6.67 -9.16
C TYR A 232 6.48 -7.57 -9.90
N ARG A 233 6.11 -8.68 -9.26
CA ARG A 233 5.07 -9.60 -9.70
C ARG A 233 3.90 -9.55 -8.73
N PHE A 234 2.69 -9.34 -9.27
CA PHE A 234 1.44 -9.59 -8.56
C PHE A 234 0.76 -10.83 -9.15
N ALA A 235 0.39 -11.78 -8.31
CA ALA A 235 -0.19 -13.04 -8.74
C ALA A 235 -1.19 -13.60 -7.72
N GLY A 236 -1.92 -14.64 -8.12
CA GLY A 236 -2.72 -15.48 -7.22
C GLY A 236 -3.66 -16.41 -7.95
N TRP A 237 -4.57 -17.02 -7.19
CA TRP A 237 -5.55 -17.97 -7.70
C TRP A 237 -6.91 -17.31 -7.86
N PHE A 238 -7.56 -17.56 -8.99
CA PHE A 238 -8.86 -16.98 -9.33
C PHE A 238 -9.86 -18.04 -9.73
N ALA A 239 -11.12 -17.84 -9.35
CA ALA A 239 -12.25 -18.63 -9.81
C ALA A 239 -13.45 -17.71 -10.08
N GLY A 240 -14.55 -18.27 -10.59
CA GLY A 240 -15.80 -17.55 -10.77
C GLY A 240 -16.44 -17.79 -12.13
N GLY A 241 -17.36 -16.90 -12.51
CA GLY A 241 -18.10 -17.05 -13.75
C GLY A 241 -19.08 -15.93 -14.00
N GLY A 242 -19.88 -16.11 -15.04
CA GLY A 242 -20.80 -15.10 -15.57
C GLY A 242 -20.24 -14.42 -16.82
N THR A 243 -20.95 -13.38 -17.28
CA THR A 243 -20.49 -12.56 -18.40
C THR A 243 -19.73 -11.38 -17.84
N ASN A 244 -18.41 -11.52 -17.68
CA ASN A 244 -17.53 -10.47 -17.17
C ASN A 244 -16.10 -10.68 -17.70
N THR A 245 -15.29 -9.63 -17.61
CA THR A 245 -13.84 -9.71 -17.82
C THR A 245 -13.16 -9.45 -16.50
N VAL A 246 -12.32 -10.38 -16.05
CA VAL A 246 -11.51 -10.21 -14.84
C VAL A 246 -10.08 -9.91 -15.25
N THR A 247 -9.51 -8.86 -14.68
CA THR A 247 -8.11 -8.49 -14.90
C THR A 247 -7.37 -8.24 -13.60
N ILE A 248 -6.08 -8.51 -13.61
CA ILE A 248 -5.14 -8.00 -12.61
C ILE A 248 -4.17 -7.03 -13.25
N LYS A 249 -3.79 -5.99 -12.50
CA LYS A 249 -2.98 -4.88 -13.01
C LYS A 249 -1.94 -4.44 -11.99
N LEU A 250 -0.83 -3.92 -12.51
CA LEU A 250 0.14 -3.12 -11.78
C LEU A 250 0.04 -1.69 -12.29
N VAL A 251 -0.22 -0.74 -11.39
CA VAL A 251 -0.43 0.67 -11.69
C VAL A 251 0.59 1.50 -10.90
N ASP A 252 1.27 2.43 -11.56
CA ASP A 252 2.18 3.35 -10.88
C ASP A 252 1.41 4.38 -10.05
N GLY A 253 1.94 4.76 -8.88
CA GLY A 253 1.26 5.71 -8.00
C GLY A 253 0.15 5.07 -7.17
N SER A 254 -0.67 5.91 -6.53
CA SER A 254 -1.77 5.51 -5.64
C SER A 254 -3.16 5.55 -6.27
N ASP A 255 -3.29 6.03 -7.51
CA ASP A 255 -4.57 6.08 -8.23
C ASP A 255 -4.83 4.75 -8.96
N PRO A 256 -5.79 3.92 -8.50
CA PRO A 256 -6.07 2.62 -9.13
C PRO A 256 -6.74 2.75 -10.51
N THR A 257 -7.13 3.96 -10.94
CA THR A 257 -7.72 4.23 -12.26
C THR A 257 -6.69 4.65 -13.30
N ALA A 258 -5.45 4.92 -12.89
CA ALA A 258 -4.41 5.33 -13.80
C ALA A 258 -4.06 4.22 -14.80
N THR A 259 -3.45 4.61 -15.92
CA THR A 259 -3.01 3.66 -16.94
C THR A 259 -2.07 2.62 -16.31
N PRO A 260 -2.37 1.31 -16.45
CA PRO A 260 -1.52 0.28 -15.86
C PRO A 260 -0.18 0.21 -16.57
N LEU A 261 0.87 -0.05 -15.80
CA LEU A 261 2.19 -0.41 -16.32
C LEU A 261 2.12 -1.77 -17.03
N ALA A 262 1.36 -2.70 -16.45
CA ALA A 262 1.06 -4.00 -17.05
C ALA A 262 -0.30 -4.51 -16.56
N SER A 263 -0.92 -5.37 -17.37
CA SER A 263 -2.17 -6.05 -17.01
C SER A 263 -2.22 -7.47 -17.57
N THR A 264 -3.01 -8.33 -16.95
CA THR A 264 -3.28 -9.69 -17.43
C THR A 264 -4.76 -10.01 -17.27
N THR A 265 -5.37 -10.54 -18.33
CA THR A 265 -6.75 -11.04 -18.29
C THR A 265 -6.77 -12.41 -17.64
N VAL A 266 -7.48 -12.50 -16.52
CA VAL A 266 -7.69 -13.73 -15.76
C VAL A 266 -8.77 -14.58 -16.42
N SER A 267 -9.91 -13.97 -16.78
CA SER A 267 -11.03 -14.62 -17.47
C SER A 267 -11.72 -13.65 -18.43
N SER A 268 -12.33 -14.21 -19.47
CA SER A 268 -13.09 -13.48 -20.49
C SER A 268 -14.60 -13.76 -20.39
N PRO A 269 -15.46 -12.91 -21.00
CA PRO A 269 -16.91 -13.07 -20.89
C PRO A 269 -17.40 -14.45 -21.35
N GLY A 270 -18.17 -15.13 -20.49
CA GLY A 270 -18.72 -16.46 -20.76
C GLY A 270 -17.81 -17.62 -20.35
N GLU A 271 -16.59 -17.35 -19.88
CA GLU A 271 -15.74 -18.35 -19.23
C GLU A 271 -16.22 -18.58 -17.79
N ALA A 272 -17.15 -19.51 -17.60
CA ALA A 272 -17.47 -20.01 -16.27
C ALA A 272 -16.46 -21.09 -15.86
N SER A 273 -15.63 -20.79 -14.87
CA SER A 273 -14.71 -21.76 -14.27
C SER A 273 -14.81 -21.68 -12.75
N THR A 274 -15.56 -22.62 -12.17
CA THR A 274 -15.50 -22.87 -10.72
C THR A 274 -14.13 -23.48 -10.33
N THR A 275 -13.31 -23.88 -11.29
CA THR A 275 -11.93 -24.34 -11.04
C THR A 275 -10.99 -23.15 -10.89
N TRP A 276 -10.17 -23.17 -9.84
CA TRP A 276 -9.11 -22.20 -9.62
C TRP A 276 -8.10 -22.17 -10.78
N LYS A 277 -7.77 -20.97 -11.22
CA LYS A 277 -6.79 -20.66 -12.26
C LYS A 277 -5.77 -19.70 -11.69
N TYR A 278 -4.49 -20.04 -11.81
CA TYR A 278 -3.41 -19.15 -11.46
C TYR A 278 -3.22 -18.08 -12.53
N SER A 279 -3.00 -16.83 -12.11
CA SER A 279 -2.65 -15.73 -13.00
C SER A 279 -1.63 -14.80 -12.34
N SER A 280 -0.81 -14.15 -13.15
CA SER A 280 0.22 -13.23 -12.68
C SER A 280 0.46 -12.11 -13.69
N VAL A 281 0.86 -10.94 -13.20
CA VAL A 281 1.30 -9.78 -13.98
C VAL A 281 2.61 -9.25 -13.39
N GLN A 282 3.52 -8.75 -14.24
CA GLN A 282 4.79 -8.18 -13.82
C GLN A 282 5.03 -6.81 -14.48
N ALA A 283 5.67 -5.90 -13.75
CA ALA A 283 6.07 -4.59 -14.25
C ALA A 283 7.20 -4.00 -13.39
N ASN A 284 7.98 -3.10 -13.99
CA ASN A 284 8.99 -2.31 -13.28
C ASN A 284 8.31 -1.11 -12.61
N ALA A 285 8.55 -0.89 -11.33
CA ALA A 285 8.02 0.25 -10.60
C ALA A 285 8.60 1.56 -11.16
N ALA A 286 7.74 2.48 -11.61
CA ALA A 286 8.18 3.78 -12.14
C ALA A 286 8.35 4.84 -11.04
N SER A 287 7.77 4.59 -9.87
CA SER A 287 7.91 5.39 -8.67
C SER A 287 8.15 4.51 -7.45
N ASP A 288 8.16 5.12 -6.28
CA ASP A 288 8.48 4.48 -5.01
C ASP A 288 7.23 3.90 -4.31
N ILE A 289 6.11 3.86 -5.05
CA ILE A 289 4.87 3.15 -4.75
C ILE A 289 4.33 2.43 -5.99
N LEU A 290 3.66 1.31 -5.76
CA LEU A 290 2.96 0.56 -6.81
C LEU A 290 1.59 0.13 -6.29
N THR A 291 0.56 0.28 -7.10
CA THR A 291 -0.81 -0.17 -6.78
C THR A 291 -1.12 -1.46 -7.53
N VAL A 292 -1.43 -2.52 -6.78
CA VAL A 292 -1.98 -3.76 -7.31
C VAL A 292 -3.49 -3.61 -7.44
N VAL A 293 -4.06 -3.97 -8.58
CA VAL A 293 -5.51 -3.87 -8.83
C VAL A 293 -6.04 -5.22 -9.28
N TRP A 294 -7.12 -5.66 -8.64
CA TRP A 294 -8.00 -6.72 -9.13
C TRP A 294 -9.30 -6.08 -9.59
N GLU A 295 -9.68 -6.32 -10.84
CA GLU A 295 -10.80 -5.64 -11.50
C GLU A 295 -11.74 -6.62 -12.19
N LEU A 296 -13.03 -6.36 -12.08
CA LEU A 296 -14.10 -7.00 -12.84
C LEU A 296 -14.84 -5.93 -13.65
N THR A 297 -14.94 -6.14 -14.97
CA THR A 297 -15.62 -5.23 -15.91
C THR A 297 -16.61 -5.97 -16.81
N GLY A 298 -17.54 -5.22 -17.40
CA GLY A 298 -18.48 -5.75 -18.40
C GLY A 298 -19.43 -6.81 -17.84
N ALA A 299 -19.73 -6.71 -16.54
CA ALA A 299 -20.57 -7.65 -15.81
C ALA A 299 -22.02 -7.61 -16.29
N ALA A 300 -22.58 -8.77 -16.66
CA ALA A 300 -24.03 -8.98 -16.70
C ALA A 300 -24.53 -9.52 -15.35
N ASP A 301 -25.86 -9.59 -15.19
CA ASP A 301 -26.52 -10.24 -14.05
C ASP A 301 -25.88 -11.60 -13.75
N ASP A 302 -25.71 -11.90 -12.46
CA ASP A 302 -24.99 -13.07 -11.96
C ASP A 302 -23.57 -13.16 -12.55
N SER A 303 -22.70 -12.26 -12.10
CA SER A 303 -21.27 -12.30 -12.42
C SER A 303 -20.47 -12.22 -11.13
N ALA A 304 -19.45 -13.07 -11.01
CA ALA A 304 -18.57 -13.05 -9.87
C ALA A 304 -17.15 -13.49 -10.22
N THR A 305 -16.21 -12.94 -9.46
CA THR A 305 -14.83 -13.39 -9.40
C THR A 305 -14.44 -13.60 -7.95
N HIS A 306 -13.72 -14.69 -7.71
CA HIS A 306 -13.14 -15.04 -6.43
C HIS A 306 -11.63 -15.03 -6.56
N ALA A 307 -10.95 -14.59 -5.51
CA ALA A 307 -9.50 -14.61 -5.45
C ALA A 307 -9.01 -15.09 -4.09
N ASP A 308 -7.89 -15.80 -4.10
CA ASP A 308 -7.20 -16.30 -2.92
C ASP A 308 -5.70 -16.45 -3.23
N GLY A 309 -4.86 -16.58 -2.20
CA GLY A 309 -3.44 -16.85 -2.37
C GLY A 309 -2.67 -15.75 -3.08
N PHE A 310 -3.00 -14.48 -2.84
CA PHE A 310 -2.31 -13.40 -3.54
C PHE A 310 -0.83 -13.29 -3.14
N THR A 311 0.06 -13.14 -4.12
CA THR A 311 1.47 -12.84 -3.86
C THR A 311 1.83 -11.51 -4.50
N PHE A 312 2.64 -10.75 -3.77
CA PHE A 312 3.33 -9.59 -4.30
C PHE A 312 4.80 -9.72 -3.93
N GLU A 313 5.63 -9.94 -4.94
CA GLU A 313 7.01 -10.28 -4.72
C GLU A 313 7.90 -9.69 -5.78
N THR A 314 9.17 -9.56 -5.42
CA THR A 314 10.20 -9.24 -6.41
C THR A 314 10.66 -10.55 -7.04
N PRO A 315 10.45 -10.76 -8.36
CA PRO A 315 11.15 -11.83 -9.05
C PRO A 315 12.66 -11.59 -8.91
N CYS A 316 13.43 -12.67 -8.94
CA CYS A 316 14.87 -12.56 -9.04
C CYS A 316 15.22 -11.89 -10.37
N ASN A 317 16.14 -10.93 -10.32
CA ASN A 317 16.63 -10.27 -11.52
C ASN A 317 17.44 -11.28 -12.36
N ASP A 318 17.73 -10.89 -13.60
CA ASP A 318 18.56 -11.64 -14.54
C ASP A 318 19.65 -10.68 -15.04
N PRO A 319 20.90 -10.83 -14.56
CA PRO A 319 21.36 -11.93 -13.71
C PRO A 319 20.90 -11.83 -12.26
N PHE A 320 20.76 -12.96 -11.55
CA PHE A 320 20.30 -12.98 -10.15
C PHE A 320 21.12 -12.08 -9.20
N ALA A 321 22.38 -11.86 -9.55
CA ALA A 321 23.35 -11.10 -8.77
C ALA A 321 23.14 -9.57 -8.83
N ASP A 322 22.38 -9.05 -9.82
CA ASP A 322 21.94 -7.65 -9.84
C ASP A 322 20.83 -7.52 -8.79
N ALA A 323 21.14 -7.09 -7.58
CA ALA A 323 20.23 -7.09 -6.44
C ALA A 323 19.48 -5.77 -6.26
N ASP A 324 20.04 -4.67 -6.75
CA ASP A 324 19.41 -3.34 -6.71
C ASP A 324 18.64 -2.97 -7.99
N ALA A 325 18.73 -3.81 -9.03
CA ALA A 325 18.03 -3.70 -10.31
C ALA A 325 18.47 -2.51 -11.18
N ASP A 326 19.74 -2.09 -11.10
CA ASP A 326 20.28 -1.03 -11.94
C ASP A 326 20.90 -1.52 -13.26
N GLY A 327 20.99 -2.85 -13.43
CA GLY A 327 21.43 -3.54 -14.63
C GLY A 327 22.92 -3.91 -14.65
N ASP A 328 23.67 -3.56 -13.60
CA ASP A 328 25.02 -4.06 -13.38
C ASP A 328 25.13 -4.93 -12.14
N VAL A 329 26.33 -5.48 -11.88
CA VAL A 329 26.63 -6.23 -10.67
C VAL A 329 27.88 -5.62 -10.06
N ASP A 330 27.70 -4.86 -8.98
CA ASP A 330 28.72 -4.05 -8.37
C ASP A 330 28.78 -4.11 -6.81
N GLN A 331 29.34 -3.07 -6.19
CA GLN A 331 29.49 -3.02 -4.73
C GLN A 331 28.17 -2.81 -3.99
N THR A 332 27.16 -2.24 -4.64
CA THR A 332 25.81 -2.06 -4.10
C THR A 332 25.11 -3.41 -3.98
N ASP A 333 25.23 -4.24 -5.01
CA ASP A 333 24.72 -5.62 -4.97
C ASP A 333 25.48 -6.48 -3.98
N PHE A 334 26.80 -6.30 -3.91
CA PHE A 334 27.61 -7.02 -2.94
C PHE A 334 27.21 -6.64 -1.50
N ALA A 335 26.81 -5.40 -1.24
CA ALA A 335 26.29 -5.01 0.07
C ALA A 335 24.99 -5.76 0.41
N VAL A 336 24.10 -6.00 -0.57
CA VAL A 336 22.91 -6.85 -0.39
C VAL A 336 23.33 -8.29 -0.08
N PHE A 337 24.28 -8.85 -0.84
CA PHE A 337 24.82 -10.18 -0.59
C PHE A 337 25.37 -10.33 0.84
N GLN A 338 26.12 -9.34 1.33
CA GLN A 338 26.66 -9.32 2.68
C GLN A 338 25.57 -9.32 3.77
N LEU A 339 24.44 -8.65 3.53
CA LEU A 339 23.28 -8.67 4.44
C LEU A 339 22.59 -10.03 4.47
N CYS A 340 22.65 -10.77 3.35
CA CYS A 340 21.99 -12.05 3.17
C CYS A 340 22.84 -13.25 3.58
N TYR A 341 24.17 -13.11 3.65
CA TYR A 341 25.11 -14.20 3.95
C TYR A 341 24.80 -14.90 5.28
N THR A 342 24.53 -16.20 5.23
CA THR A 342 24.29 -17.04 6.42
C THR A 342 25.50 -17.90 6.76
N GLY A 343 26.32 -18.25 5.78
CA GLY A 343 27.40 -19.23 5.90
C GLY A 343 26.91 -20.68 5.83
N SER A 344 27.86 -21.58 5.57
CA SER A 344 27.58 -22.96 5.14
C SER A 344 26.80 -23.80 6.16
N GLY A 345 25.61 -24.27 5.77
CA GLY A 345 24.66 -25.04 6.55
C GLY A 345 24.14 -24.32 7.80
N GLN A 346 24.22 -22.98 7.86
CA GLN A 346 23.92 -22.19 9.07
C GLN A 346 22.54 -21.54 9.11
N GLY A 347 21.69 -21.68 8.10
CA GLY A 347 20.43 -20.94 8.11
C GLY A 347 19.32 -21.56 7.30
N PRO A 348 18.08 -21.08 7.52
CA PRO A 348 17.26 -20.58 6.44
C PRO A 348 17.75 -19.21 5.97
N VAL A 349 17.59 -18.96 4.67
CA VAL A 349 17.83 -17.67 4.03
C VAL A 349 17.08 -16.55 4.75
N PRO A 350 17.71 -15.38 5.02
CA PRO A 350 17.05 -14.26 5.66
C PRO A 350 15.86 -13.77 4.83
N THR A 351 14.76 -13.42 5.47
CA THR A 351 13.58 -12.86 4.78
C THR A 351 13.68 -11.34 4.56
N THR A 352 14.78 -10.72 5.00
CA THR A 352 15.01 -9.27 4.89
C THR A 352 16.50 -9.00 4.67
N PRO A 353 16.90 -8.36 3.55
CA PRO A 353 16.06 -7.92 2.42
C PRO A 353 15.29 -9.07 1.75
N GLU A 354 14.10 -8.82 1.21
CA GLU A 354 13.28 -9.86 0.53
C GLU A 354 14.07 -10.58 -0.58
N TYR A 355 15.03 -9.88 -1.18
CA TYR A 355 15.86 -10.38 -2.26
C TYR A 355 16.85 -11.48 -1.86
N CYS A 356 17.09 -11.74 -0.57
CA CYS A 356 18.03 -12.78 -0.17
C CYS A 356 17.65 -14.15 -0.76
N LYS A 357 16.35 -14.45 -0.92
CA LYS A 357 15.88 -15.70 -1.58
C LYS A 357 16.42 -15.89 -3.00
N CYS A 358 16.82 -14.82 -3.67
CA CYS A 358 17.37 -14.84 -5.02
C CYS A 358 18.88 -15.08 -5.06
N LEU A 359 19.55 -14.93 -3.93
CA LEU A 359 21.00 -15.11 -3.81
C LEU A 359 21.40 -16.52 -3.36
N ASP A 360 20.44 -17.34 -2.93
CA ASP A 360 20.61 -18.78 -2.65
C ASP A 360 20.38 -19.56 -3.95
N VAL A 361 21.47 -19.92 -4.61
CA VAL A 361 21.49 -20.43 -5.98
C VAL A 361 22.41 -21.63 -6.17
N ASP A 362 23.23 -22.00 -5.18
CA ASP A 362 24.37 -22.91 -5.37
C ASP A 362 24.13 -24.39 -4.97
N GLY A 363 22.96 -24.72 -4.48
CA GLY A 363 22.61 -26.08 -4.07
C GLY A 363 22.51 -27.13 -5.19
N ALA A 364 22.13 -28.35 -4.78
CA ALA A 364 22.20 -29.53 -5.65
C ALA A 364 21.39 -29.40 -6.94
N GLY A 365 22.08 -29.41 -8.08
CA GLY A 365 21.46 -29.24 -9.39
C GLY A 365 21.14 -27.78 -9.75
N GLY A 366 21.80 -26.81 -9.09
CA GLY A 366 21.53 -25.38 -9.26
C GLY A 366 20.23 -24.93 -8.62
N GLN A 367 19.73 -25.70 -7.64
CA GLN A 367 18.57 -25.35 -6.83
C GLN A 367 19.05 -24.70 -5.53
N PRO A 368 18.25 -23.81 -4.93
CA PRO A 368 18.55 -23.27 -3.60
C PRO A 368 18.74 -24.39 -2.56
N ASP A 369 19.78 -24.33 -1.72
CA ASP A 369 19.98 -25.28 -0.60
C ASP A 369 19.69 -24.70 0.79
N ASN A 370 19.08 -23.51 0.80
CA ASN A 370 18.52 -22.82 1.96
C ASN A 370 19.56 -22.12 2.83
N ASP A 371 20.79 -21.94 2.35
CA ASP A 371 21.78 -21.03 2.89
C ASP A 371 22.37 -20.10 1.82
N ILE A 372 23.04 -19.05 2.27
CA ILE A 372 23.80 -18.14 1.39
C ILE A 372 25.24 -18.18 1.87
N ASP A 373 26.10 -18.81 1.08
CA ASP A 373 27.47 -19.10 1.48
C ASP A 373 28.52 -18.78 0.39
N GLN A 374 29.68 -19.44 0.47
CA GLN A 374 30.77 -19.25 -0.47
C GLN A 374 30.43 -19.73 -1.89
N GLY A 375 29.60 -20.77 -2.06
CA GLY A 375 29.25 -21.25 -3.40
C GLY A 375 28.31 -20.28 -4.11
N ASP A 376 27.36 -19.66 -3.41
CA ASP A 376 26.56 -18.55 -3.92
C ASP A 376 27.43 -17.35 -4.30
N PHE A 377 28.39 -17.01 -3.43
CA PHE A 377 29.31 -15.91 -3.69
C PHE A 377 30.13 -16.15 -4.96
N ASN A 378 30.55 -17.40 -5.23
CA ASN A 378 31.28 -17.73 -6.45
C ASN A 378 30.41 -17.50 -7.71
N LYS A 379 29.10 -17.76 -7.63
CA LYS A 379 28.16 -17.46 -8.72
C LYS A 379 27.91 -15.96 -8.86
N PHE A 380 27.78 -15.25 -7.74
CA PHE A 380 27.66 -13.79 -7.72
C PHE A 380 28.88 -13.13 -8.39
N GLU A 381 30.09 -13.54 -8.01
CA GLU A 381 31.33 -13.01 -8.57
C GLU A 381 31.47 -13.30 -10.08
N ALA A 382 30.89 -14.40 -10.58
CA ALA A 382 30.86 -14.71 -12.01
C ALA A 382 30.06 -13.68 -12.82
N CYS A 383 29.12 -12.99 -12.18
CA CYS A 383 28.30 -11.94 -12.78
C CYS A 383 28.86 -10.53 -12.59
N ALA A 384 29.87 -10.35 -11.73
CA ALA A 384 30.42 -9.03 -11.40
C ALA A 384 30.95 -8.29 -12.63
N SER A 385 30.31 -7.16 -12.95
CA SER A 385 30.63 -6.31 -14.09
C SER A 385 31.21 -4.96 -13.68
N GLY A 386 30.81 -4.46 -12.51
CA GLY A 386 31.22 -3.19 -11.92
C GLY A 386 30.31 -2.00 -12.29
N PRO A 387 30.46 -0.86 -11.58
CA PRO A 387 29.50 0.23 -11.62
C PRO A 387 29.34 0.84 -13.02
N GLY A 388 28.10 0.94 -13.49
CA GLY A 388 27.68 1.41 -14.80
C GLY A 388 27.99 0.47 -15.97
N ILE A 389 28.42 -0.77 -15.72
CA ILE A 389 28.75 -1.76 -16.76
C ILE A 389 27.70 -2.86 -16.73
N LEU A 390 26.84 -2.91 -17.75
CA LEU A 390 25.80 -3.93 -17.83
C LEU A 390 26.35 -5.34 -17.65
N ALA A 391 25.77 -6.07 -16.70
CA ALA A 391 26.12 -7.46 -16.48
C ALA A 391 25.60 -8.34 -17.64
N SER A 392 26.25 -9.48 -17.85
CA SER A 392 25.82 -10.43 -18.87
C SER A 392 24.64 -11.24 -18.33
N THR A 393 23.49 -11.23 -19.00
CA THR A 393 22.30 -12.07 -18.68
C THR A 393 22.51 -13.57 -18.95
N ALA A 394 23.76 -14.02 -18.93
CA ALA A 394 24.16 -15.40 -19.18
C ALA A 394 25.29 -15.82 -18.23
N CYS A 395 25.60 -14.97 -17.24
CA CYS A 395 26.60 -15.29 -16.22
C CYS A 395 26.03 -16.26 -15.16
N ASP A 396 24.71 -16.43 -15.13
CA ASP A 396 23.94 -17.27 -14.23
C ASP A 396 23.19 -18.44 -14.91
N ASP A 397 23.45 -18.66 -16.22
CA ASP A 397 22.94 -19.79 -17.03
C ASP A 397 23.63 -21.15 -16.75
#